data_AF-A1T2J6-F1
#
_entry.id   AF-A1T2J6-F1
#
_cell.length_a   1.000
_cell.length_b   1.000
_cell.length_c   1.000
_cell.angle_alpha   90.00
_cell.angle_beta   90.00
_cell.angle_gamma   90.00
#
_symmetry.space_group_name_H-M   'P 1'
#
loop_
_entity.id
_entity.type
_entity.pdbx_description
1 polymer ?
#
loop_
_entity_poly.entity_id
_entity_poly.type
_entity_poly.pdbx_seq_one_letter_code
_entity_poly.pdbx_strand_id
1 'polypeptide(L)'
;MSLEEHKRRERANAIGLFRYQLICPALEDGLSTRQRGRLVREIAERRHIDPFGTQVQIARATLDRWIRRYRGGGFEALVPEPRRLATRTDTQVLGVC
;
A
#
# COMPACT_ATOMS: atom_id res chain seq x y z
N MET A 1 -3.98 26.28 10.54
CA MET A 1 -4.26 25.00 9.86
C MET A 1 -5.73 24.94 9.52
N SER A 2 -6.10 24.78 8.25
CA SER A 2 -7.51 24.70 7.82
C SER A 2 -8.13 23.33 8.19
N LEU A 3 -9.43 23.28 8.48
CA LEU A 3 -10.16 22.03 8.74
C LEU A 3 -9.97 21.01 7.60
N GLU A 4 -9.96 21.49 6.36
CA GLU A 4 -9.78 20.65 5.17
C GLU A 4 -8.36 20.07 5.07
N GLU A 5 -7.37 20.79 5.57
CA GLU A 5 -5.99 20.31 5.64
C GLU A 5 -5.83 19.24 6.70
N HIS A 6 -6.50 19.39 7.85
CA HIS A 6 -6.55 18.38 8.89
C HIS A 6 -7.18 17.07 8.35
N LYS A 7 -8.37 17.15 7.75
CA LYS A 7 -9.05 15.99 7.14
C LYS A 7 -8.20 15.30 6.07
N ARG A 8 -7.48 16.06 5.23
CA ARG A 8 -6.58 15.48 4.21
C ARG A 8 -5.45 14.69 4.84
N ARG A 9 -4.84 15.20 5.90
CA ARG A 9 -3.77 14.52 6.64
C ARG A 9 -4.27 13.27 7.34
N GLU A 10 -5.45 13.32 7.97
CA GLU A 10 -6.07 12.13 8.57
C GLU A 10 -6.31 11.04 7.52
N ARG A 11 -6.86 11.40 6.36
CA ARG A 11 -7.04 10.46 5.23
C ARG A 11 -5.72 9.87 4.76
N ALA A 12 -4.68 10.69 4.62
CA ALA A 12 -3.36 10.22 4.22
C ALA A 12 -2.77 9.24 5.25
N ASN A 13 -2.88 9.55 6.54
CA ASN A 13 -2.42 8.70 7.62
C ASN A 13 -3.17 7.36 7.66
N ALA A 14 -4.50 7.38 7.48
CA ALA A 14 -5.31 6.17 7.40
C ALA A 14 -4.84 5.25 6.26
N ILE A 15 -4.53 5.81 5.08
CA ILE A 15 -3.96 5.06 3.95
C ILE A 15 -2.58 4.50 4.30
N GLY A 16 -1.73 5.29 4.96
CA GLY A 16 -0.41 4.85 5.42
C GLY A 16 -0.50 3.65 6.36
N LEU A 17 -1.40 3.72 7.36
CA LEU A 17 -1.66 2.64 8.32
C LEU A 17 -2.15 1.37 7.63
N PHE A 18 -3.11 1.49 6.71
CA PHE A 18 -3.58 0.36 5.92
C PHE A 18 -2.45 -0.34 5.14
N ARG A 19 -1.63 0.45 4.45
CA ARG A 19 -0.46 -0.08 3.72
C ARG A 19 0.50 -0.79 4.65
N TYR A 20 0.78 -0.19 5.81
CA TYR A 20 1.66 -0.75 6.82
C TYR A 20 1.14 -2.10 7.34
N GLN A 21 -0.15 -2.17 7.71
CA GLN A 21 -0.78 -3.40 8.19
C GLN A 21 -0.65 -4.55 7.17
N LEU A 22 -0.80 -4.25 5.89
CA LEU A 22 -0.65 -5.26 4.83
C LEU A 22 0.77 -5.78 4.70
N ILE A 23 1.79 -4.93 4.84
CA ILE A 23 3.19 -5.34 4.64
C ILE A 23 3.86 -5.81 5.93
N CYS A 24 3.32 -5.51 7.11
CA CYS A 24 3.90 -5.84 8.41
C CYS A 24 4.33 -7.32 8.52
N PRO A 25 3.54 -8.32 8.08
CA PRO A 25 3.97 -9.72 8.11
C PRO A 25 5.19 -10.00 7.24
N ALA A 26 5.37 -9.27 6.14
CA ALA A 26 6.49 -9.42 5.23
C ALA A 26 7.75 -8.65 5.68
N LEU A 27 7.66 -7.85 6.74
CA LEU A 27 8.75 -7.04 7.28
C LEU A 27 9.54 -7.74 8.39
N GLU A 28 9.06 -8.87 8.92
CA GLU A 28 9.71 -9.60 9.99
C GLU A 28 11.18 -9.93 9.69
N ASP A 29 12.04 -9.67 10.68
CA ASP A 29 13.46 -9.94 10.61
C ASP A 29 13.70 -11.45 10.59
N GLY A 30 14.71 -11.90 9.83
CA GLY A 30 15.01 -13.33 9.67
C GLY A 30 14.19 -14.06 8.61
N LEU A 31 13.22 -13.40 7.95
CA LEU A 31 12.56 -13.98 6.79
C LEU A 31 13.51 -14.13 5.60
N SER A 32 13.66 -15.36 5.10
CA SER A 32 14.28 -15.60 3.80
C SER A 32 13.46 -14.97 2.67
N THR A 33 14.13 -14.71 1.54
CA THR A 33 13.48 -14.22 0.30
C THR A 33 12.30 -15.10 -0.12
N ARG A 34 12.41 -16.43 0.07
CA ARG A 34 11.36 -17.39 -0.29
C ARG A 34 10.15 -17.29 0.64
N GLN A 35 10.38 -17.20 1.96
CA GLN A 35 9.29 -17.03 2.93
C GLN A 35 8.54 -15.72 2.69
N ARG A 36 9.27 -14.61 2.51
CA ARG A 36 8.65 -13.32 2.17
C ARG A 36 7.84 -13.40 0.89
N GLY A 37 8.40 -14.03 -0.16
CA GLY A 37 7.70 -14.18 -1.44
C GLY A 37 6.38 -14.95 -1.33
N ARG A 38 6.28 -15.93 -0.42
CA ARG A 38 5.02 -16.64 -0.13
C ARG A 38 4.02 -15.74 0.59
N LEU A 39 4.45 -15.06 1.65
CA LEU A 39 3.58 -14.14 2.40
C LEU A 39 2.99 -13.05 1.51
N VAL A 40 3.83 -12.40 0.68
CA VAL A 40 3.37 -11.35 -0.23
C VAL A 40 2.36 -11.90 -1.25
N ARG A 41 2.53 -13.15 -1.71
CA ARG A 41 1.58 -13.81 -2.60
C ARG A 41 0.24 -14.06 -1.90
N GLU A 42 0.27 -14.61 -0.70
CA GLU A 42 -0.94 -14.84 0.10
C GLU A 42 -1.70 -13.55 0.38
N ILE A 43 -0.98 -12.45 0.68
CA ILE A 43 -1.61 -11.14 0.87
C ILE A 43 -2.23 -10.64 -0.44
N ALA A 44 -1.56 -10.84 -1.59
CA ALA A 44 -2.06 -10.40 -2.89
C ALA A 44 -3.27 -11.19 -3.41
N GLU A 45 -3.43 -12.44 -2.98
CA GLU A 45 -4.57 -13.30 -3.33
C GLU A 45 -5.83 -12.94 -2.52
N ARG A 46 -5.67 -12.26 -1.38
CA ARG A 46 -6.79 -11.84 -0.51
C ARG A 46 -7.36 -10.49 -0.92
N ARG A 47 -8.65 -10.32 -0.66
CA ARG A 47 -9.34 -9.03 -0.71
C ARG A 47 -9.26 -8.38 0.67
N HIS A 48 -9.03 -7.08 0.69
CA HIS A 48 -8.84 -6.26 1.89
C HIS A 48 -9.88 -5.14 1.90
N ILE A 49 -10.23 -4.67 3.09
CA ILE A 49 -11.08 -3.49 3.24
C ILE A 49 -10.16 -2.29 3.46
N ASP A 50 -10.25 -1.30 2.57
CA ASP A 50 -9.52 -0.05 2.75
C ASP A 50 -10.08 0.75 3.94
N PRO A 51 -9.39 1.80 4.42
CA PRO A 51 -9.87 2.62 5.54
C PRO A 51 -11.20 3.35 5.29
N PHE A 52 -11.69 3.34 4.06
CA PHE A 52 -12.90 4.02 3.63
C PHE A 52 -14.03 3.02 3.33
N GLY A 53 -13.84 1.73 3.62
CA GLY A 53 -14.84 0.67 3.47
C GLY A 53 -14.90 0.01 2.09
N THR A 54 -13.99 0.33 1.18
CA THR A 54 -13.94 -0.26 -0.17
C THR A 54 -13.17 -1.57 -0.17
N GLN A 55 -13.72 -2.60 -0.79
CA GLN A 55 -13.02 -3.87 -0.97
C GLN A 55 -12.00 -3.75 -2.12
N VAL A 56 -10.73 -3.98 -1.81
CA VAL A 56 -9.61 -3.84 -2.75
C VAL A 56 -8.74 -5.09 -2.74
N GLN A 57 -8.18 -5.43 -3.90
CA GLN A 57 -7.14 -6.45 -4.03
C GLN A 57 -5.85 -5.78 -4.51
N ILE A 58 -4.75 -6.01 -3.79
CA ILE A 58 -3.48 -5.33 -4.06
C ILE A 58 -2.54 -6.29 -4.78
N ALA A 59 -2.11 -5.91 -5.98
CA ALA A 59 -1.14 -6.69 -6.74
C ALA A 59 0.19 -6.84 -5.98
N ARG A 60 0.83 -8.01 -6.10
CA ARG A 60 2.14 -8.33 -5.52
C ARG A 60 3.19 -7.23 -5.76
N ALA A 61 3.29 -6.72 -6.99
CA ALA A 61 4.27 -5.69 -7.35
C ALA A 61 4.08 -4.38 -6.56
N THR A 62 2.84 -4.06 -6.16
CA THR A 62 2.55 -2.89 -5.32
C THR A 62 2.96 -3.12 -3.87
N LEU A 63 2.74 -4.32 -3.32
CA LEU A 63 3.22 -4.70 -1.99
C LEU A 63 4.75 -4.66 -1.93
N ASP A 64 5.44 -5.24 -2.92
CA ASP A 64 6.90 -5.20 -3.03
C ASP A 64 7.44 -3.77 -3.14
N ARG A 65 6.69 -2.86 -3.80
CA ARG A 65 7.03 -1.43 -3.86
C ARG A 65 6.90 -0.78 -2.48
N TRP A 66 5.83 -1.06 -1.74
CA TRP A 66 5.64 -0.52 -0.39
C TRP A 66 6.69 -1.02 0.59
N ILE A 67 7.03 -2.31 0.56
CA ILE A 67 8.10 -2.89 1.39
C ILE A 67 9.43 -2.17 1.14
N ARG A 68 9.80 -1.94 -0.13
CA ARG A 68 11.01 -1.20 -0.47
C ARG A 68 10.98 0.25 0.03
N ARG A 69 9.85 0.95 -0.14
CA ARG A 69 9.70 2.33 0.36
C ARG A 69 9.81 2.40 1.88
N TYR A 70 9.16 1.48 2.60
CA TYR A 70 9.21 1.42 4.05
C TYR A 70 10.63 1.20 4.57
N ARG A 71 11.41 0.33 3.92
CA ARG A 71 12.81 0.09 4.31
C ARG A 71 13.72 1.29 4.09
N GLY A 72 13.43 2.11 3.09
CA GLY A 72 14.23 3.29 2.76
C GLY A 72 13.80 4.57 3.48
N GLY A 73 12.54 4.67 3.91
CA GLY A 73 11.98 5.93 4.45
C GLY A 73 10.90 5.75 5.53
N GLY A 74 10.82 4.57 6.14
CA GLY A 74 9.91 4.29 7.25
C GLY A 74 8.43 4.44 6.90
N PHE A 75 7.63 4.74 7.93
CA PHE A 75 6.18 4.88 7.79
C PHE A 75 5.76 6.08 6.94
N GLU A 76 6.48 7.21 7.04
CA GLU A 76 6.18 8.41 6.26
C GLU A 76 6.23 8.13 4.75
N ALA A 77 7.14 7.25 4.30
CA ALA A 77 7.23 6.85 2.90
C ALA A 77 6.02 6.05 2.39
N LEU A 78 5.17 5.53 3.29
CA LEU A 78 3.91 4.87 2.98
C LEU A 78 2.72 5.82 2.99
N VAL A 79 2.80 6.93 3.72
CA VAL A 79 1.77 7.97 3.72
C VAL A 79 1.77 8.65 2.34
N PRO A 80 0.63 8.70 1.64
CA PRO A 80 0.55 9.43 0.39
C PRO A 80 0.75 10.91 0.66
N GLU A 81 1.88 11.47 0.22
CA GLU A 81 2.01 12.91 0.12
C GLU A 81 0.96 13.47 -0.86
N PRO A 82 0.44 14.68 -0.61
CA PRO A 82 -0.40 15.37 -1.58
C PRO A 82 0.36 15.46 -2.91
N ARG A 83 -0.10 14.68 -3.89
CA ARG A 83 0.55 14.58 -5.20
C ARG A 83 0.68 15.97 -5.84
N ARG A 84 1.91 16.41 -6.13
CA ARG A 84 2.17 17.00 -7.44
C ARG A 84 1.98 15.88 -8.45
N LEU A 85 0.99 16.03 -9.33
CA LEU A 85 0.62 15.04 -10.35
C LEU A 85 1.83 14.78 -11.26
N ALA A 86 2.59 13.73 -10.98
CA ALA A 86 3.23 12.99 -12.06
C ALA A 86 2.21 11.94 -12.49
N THR A 87 1.50 12.23 -13.58
CA THR A 87 0.65 11.28 -14.30
C THR A 87 1.44 10.00 -14.54
N ARG A 88 0.95 8.86 -14.04
CA ARG A 88 1.45 7.57 -14.48
C ARG A 88 0.34 6.53 -14.53
N THR A 89 -0.20 6.44 -15.75
CA THR A 89 -0.64 5.27 -16.50
C THR A 89 -1.63 4.33 -15.83
N ASP A 90 -2.87 4.40 -16.32
CA ASP A 90 -3.87 3.32 -16.36
C ASP A 90 -3.23 1.94 -16.41
N THR A 91 -3.40 1.17 -15.33
CA THR A 91 -3.31 -0.29 -15.41
C THR A 91 -4.67 -0.78 -15.88
N GLN A 92 -4.72 -1.03 -17.18
CA GLN A 92 -5.83 -1.60 -17.95
C GLN A 92 -6.60 -2.68 -17.17
N VAL A 93 -7.92 -2.55 -17.14
CA VAL A 93 -8.87 -3.58 -16.72
C VAL A 93 -9.83 -3.81 -17.87
N LEU A 94 -9.84 -5.08 -18.34
CA LEU A 94 -10.82 -5.78 -19.19
C LEU A 94 -10.65 -5.68 -20.72
N GLY A 95 -9.95 -6.68 -21.26
CA GLY A 95 -10.31 -7.29 -22.54
C GLY A 95 -10.83 -8.71 -22.29
N VAL A 96 -12.13 -8.92 -22.54
CA VAL A 96 -12.90 -10.15 -22.85
C VAL A 96 -14.38 -9.72 -22.81
N CYS A 97 -15.24 -9.84 -23.82
CA CYS A 97 -15.18 -10.34 -25.20
C CYS A 97 -16.07 -9.42 -26.06
#